data_AF-A0A7U9XG05-F1
#
_entry.id   AF-A0A7U9XG05-F1
#
_cell.length_a   1.000
_cell.length_b   1.000
_cell.length_c   1.000
_cell.angle_alpha   90.00
_cell.angle_beta   90.00
_cell.angle_gamma   90.00
#
_symmetry.space_group_name_H-M   'P 1'
#
loop_
_entity.id
_entity.type
_entity.pdbx_description
1 polymer ?
#
loop_
_entity_poly.entity_id
_entity_poly.type
_entity_poly.pdbx_seq_one_letter_code
_entity_poly.pdbx_strand_id
1 'polypeptide(L)'
;MKEYYGSIDKVEVGKRIRGIREANGLTQEQMAEILKVTVNAVKGYEKGEYGLSKEVMLRFRQYFHVTADYLLFGYRENDQNLFFMVDNASDADKMKILVRLMVYFVADKKKTYGQELGWKDTADRFKELFGNLPE
;
A
#
# COMPACT_ATOMS: atom_id res chain seq x y z
N MET A 1 0.46 35.33 13.20
CA MET A 1 0.49 33.88 13.49
C MET A 1 1.00 33.17 12.24
N LYS A 2 2.17 32.54 12.30
CA LYS A 2 2.63 31.62 11.24
C LYS A 2 2.13 30.24 11.63
N GLU A 3 0.97 29.85 11.10
CA GLU A 3 0.54 28.46 11.17
C GLU A 3 1.56 27.60 10.41
N TYR A 4 2.20 26.69 11.13
CA TYR A 4 3.16 25.74 10.60
C TYR A 4 2.41 24.76 9.69
N TYR A 5 2.41 25.02 8.37
CA TYR A 5 2.09 23.99 7.38
C TYR A 5 3.19 22.94 7.44
N GLY A 6 2.88 21.76 7.99
CA GLY A 6 3.80 20.65 8.14
C GLY A 6 4.58 20.37 6.86
N SER A 7 5.90 20.48 6.90
CA SER A 7 6.77 20.18 5.77
C SER A 7 6.76 18.68 5.49
N ILE A 8 6.72 18.30 4.21
CA ILE A 8 6.96 16.91 3.80
C ILE A 8 8.40 16.53 4.16
N ASP A 9 8.55 15.52 5.03
CA ASP A 9 9.85 14.93 5.33
C ASP A 9 10.26 13.99 4.19
N LYS A 10 11.16 14.48 3.33
CA LYS A 10 11.63 13.73 2.16
C LYS A 10 12.38 12.45 2.52
N VAL A 11 13.05 12.40 3.68
CA VAL A 11 13.78 11.22 4.13
C VAL A 11 12.78 10.12 4.47
N GLU A 12 11.71 10.46 5.19
CA GLU A 12 10.65 9.50 5.50
C GLU A 12 9.87 9.06 4.26
N VAL A 13 9.66 9.94 3.28
CA VAL A 13 9.11 9.56 1.96
C VAL A 13 10.03 8.54 1.29
N GLY A 14 11.34 8.78 1.27
CA GLY A 14 12.32 7.87 0.66
C GLY A 14 12.34 6.49 1.32
N LYS A 15 12.26 6.43 2.66
CA LYS A 15 12.14 5.17 3.40
C LYS A 15 10.89 4.39 3.00
N ARG A 16 9.75 5.06 2.83
CA ARG A 16 8.49 4.40 2.40
C ARG A 16 8.60 3.84 0.98
N ILE A 17 9.19 4.59 0.05
CA ILE A 17 9.42 4.14 -1.33
C ILE A 17 10.30 2.89 -1.34
N ARG A 18 11.41 2.93 -0.60
CA ARG A 18 12.31 1.78 -0.46
C ARG A 18 11.59 0.57 0.13
N GLY A 19 10.78 0.77 1.18
CA GLY A 19 9.98 -0.29 1.79
C GLY A 19 8.98 -0.93 0.83
N ILE A 20 8.31 -0.13 -0.01
CA ILE A 20 7.43 -0.64 -1.08
C ILE A 20 8.23 -1.47 -2.08
N ARG A 21 9.42 -1.01 -2.47
CA ARG A 21 10.29 -1.73 -3.42
C ARG A 21 10.70 -3.09 -2.87
N GLU A 22 11.25 -3.11 -1.67
CA GLU A 22 11.80 -4.31 -1.03
C GLU A 22 10.70 -5.32 -0.69
N ALA A 23 9.52 -4.86 -0.27
CA ALA A 23 8.38 -5.73 0.00
C ALA A 23 7.83 -6.44 -1.26
N ASN A 24 8.08 -5.87 -2.45
CA ASN A 24 7.74 -6.49 -3.74
C ASN A 24 8.92 -7.26 -4.36
N GLY A 25 10.06 -7.37 -3.66
CA GLY A 25 11.24 -8.09 -4.17
C GLY A 25 11.90 -7.43 -5.39
N LEU A 26 11.71 -6.12 -5.59
CA LEU A 26 12.15 -5.41 -6.78
C LEU A 26 13.58 -4.83 -6.61
N THR A 27 14.35 -4.83 -7.69
CA THR A 27 15.57 -4.01 -7.80
C THR A 27 15.22 -2.55 -8.10
N GLN A 28 16.18 -1.64 -7.93
CA GLN A 28 15.96 -0.22 -8.24
C GLN A 28 15.72 -0.01 -9.74
N GLU A 29 16.33 -0.84 -10.59
CA GLU A 29 16.14 -0.86 -12.04
C GLU A 29 14.71 -1.27 -12.40
N GLN A 30 14.20 -2.36 -11.79
CA GLN A 30 12.83 -2.83 -12.02
C GLN A 30 11.80 -1.80 -11.55
N MET A 31 12.02 -1.17 -10.40
CA MET A 31 11.15 -0.08 -9.94
C MET A 31 11.21 1.14 -10.87
N ALA A 32 12.38 1.48 -11.41
CA ALA A 32 12.52 2.58 -12.35
C ALA A 32 11.73 2.34 -13.64
N GLU A 33 11.74 1.11 -14.15
CA GLU A 33 10.96 0.69 -15.31
C GLU A 33 9.45 0.84 -15.06
N ILE A 34 8.95 0.30 -13.94
CA ILE A 34 7.53 0.40 -13.52
C ILE A 34 7.10 1.86 -13.42
N LEU A 35 7.94 2.68 -12.76
CA LEU A 35 7.67 4.10 -12.54
C LEU A 35 7.94 4.96 -13.77
N LYS A 36 8.47 4.40 -14.87
CA LYS A 36 8.87 5.11 -16.09
C LYS A 36 9.78 6.31 -15.80
N VAL A 37 10.82 6.08 -15.00
CA VAL A 37 11.84 7.07 -14.63
C VAL A 37 13.24 6.45 -14.76
N THR A 38 14.29 7.24 -14.52
CA THR A 38 15.65 6.71 -14.50
C THR A 38 15.95 6.00 -13.17
N VAL A 39 16.91 5.07 -13.18
CA VAL A 39 17.40 4.41 -11.96
C VAL A 39 17.94 5.43 -10.94
N ASN A 40 18.58 6.49 -11.44
CA ASN A 40 19.05 7.60 -10.60
C ASN A 40 17.90 8.35 -9.92
N ALA A 41 16.74 8.48 -10.57
CA ALA A 41 15.57 9.06 -9.95
C ALA A 41 15.08 8.19 -8.77
N VAL A 42 15.00 6.88 -8.94
CA VAL A 42 14.65 5.95 -7.85
C VAL A 42 15.64 6.07 -6.68
N LYS A 43 16.95 6.08 -6.96
CA LYS A 43 17.99 6.30 -5.94
C LYS A 43 17.80 7.63 -5.20
N GLY A 44 17.54 8.71 -5.94
CA GLY A 44 17.30 10.03 -5.38
C GLY A 44 16.01 10.09 -4.54
N TYR A 45 14.96 9.39 -4.94
CA TYR A 45 13.74 9.25 -4.14
C TYR A 45 14.02 8.51 -2.83
N GLU A 46 14.67 7.35 -2.88
CA GLU A 46 14.94 6.53 -1.69
C GLU A 46 15.87 7.21 -0.66
N LYS A 47 16.72 8.12 -1.12
CA LYS A 47 17.57 8.96 -0.25
C LYS A 47 16.88 10.23 0.25
N GLY A 48 15.70 10.57 -0.27
CA GLY A 48 15.00 11.82 0.03
C GLY A 48 15.62 13.06 -0.64
N GLU A 49 16.50 12.87 -1.62
CA GLU A 49 17.13 13.94 -2.39
C GLU A 49 16.13 14.56 -3.38
N TYR A 50 15.25 13.73 -3.96
CA TYR A 50 14.25 14.13 -4.95
C TYR A 50 12.82 14.07 -4.41
N GLY A 51 11.98 15.00 -4.85
CA GLY A 51 10.53 14.94 -4.63
C GLY A 51 9.83 14.11 -5.71
N LEU A 52 8.62 13.62 -5.41
CA LEU A 52 7.80 12.88 -6.37
C LEU A 52 6.97 13.83 -7.24
N SER A 53 6.89 13.55 -8.54
CA SER A 53 5.91 14.19 -9.41
C SER A 53 4.53 13.55 -9.24
N LYS A 54 3.48 14.22 -9.74
CA LYS A 54 2.10 13.70 -9.75
C LYS A 54 2.00 12.39 -10.54
N GLU A 55 2.72 12.29 -11.65
CA GLU A 55 2.77 11.10 -12.52
C GLU A 55 3.43 9.92 -11.80
N VAL A 56 4.51 10.17 -11.05
CA VAL A 56 5.15 9.11 -10.25
C VAL A 56 4.20 8.65 -9.15
N MET A 57 3.53 9.56 -8.44
CA MET A 57 2.51 9.21 -7.44
C MET A 57 1.34 8.41 -8.05
N LEU A 58 0.89 8.77 -9.25
CA LEU A 58 -0.16 8.02 -9.97
C LEU A 58 0.30 6.59 -10.28
N ARG A 59 1.55 6.40 -10.70
CA ARG A 59 2.11 5.06 -10.96
C ARG A 59 2.23 4.26 -9.67
N PHE A 60 2.63 4.88 -8.56
CA PHE A 60 2.60 4.20 -7.27
C PHE A 60 1.20 3.71 -6.91
N ARG A 61 0.18 4.55 -7.12
CA ARG A 61 -1.22 4.16 -6.92
C ARG A 61 -1.63 2.99 -7.82
N GLN A 62 -1.26 3.02 -9.10
CA GLN A 62 -1.69 2.01 -10.07
C GLN A 62 -1.01 0.65 -9.86
N TYR A 63 0.27 0.63 -9.49
CA TYR A 63 1.05 -0.61 -9.40
C TYR A 63 1.15 -1.18 -7.99
N PHE A 64 1.19 -0.32 -6.98
CA PHE A 64 1.40 -0.72 -5.59
C PHE A 64 0.19 -0.44 -4.70
N HIS A 65 -0.89 0.11 -5.25
CA HIS A 65 -2.14 0.42 -4.55
C HIS A 65 -1.96 1.30 -3.31
N VAL A 66 -0.95 2.18 -3.32
CA VAL A 66 -0.68 3.13 -2.24
C VAL A 66 -1.24 4.52 -2.58
N THR A 67 -1.75 5.21 -1.58
CA THR A 67 -2.24 6.59 -1.74
C THR A 67 -1.08 7.58 -1.74
N ALA A 68 -1.29 8.73 -2.38
CA ALA A 68 -0.33 9.85 -2.30
C ALA A 68 -0.12 10.28 -0.84
N ASP A 69 -1.20 10.31 -0.05
CA ASP A 69 -1.13 10.66 1.38
C ASP A 69 -0.21 9.72 2.16
N TYR A 70 -0.33 8.40 1.94
CA TYR A 70 0.58 7.44 2.57
C TYR A 70 2.03 7.66 2.13
N LEU A 71 2.27 7.89 0.84
CA LEU A 71 3.63 8.17 0.34
C LEU A 71 4.21 9.43 1.00
N LEU A 72 3.44 10.50 1.09
CA LEU A 72 3.90 11.81 1.54
C LEU A 72 3.97 11.95 3.07
N PHE A 73 3.01 11.37 3.79
CA PHE A 73 2.80 11.58 5.22
C PHE A 73 2.82 10.30 6.06
N GLY A 74 2.87 9.12 5.44
CA GLY A 74 2.78 7.84 6.14
C GLY A 74 1.35 7.51 6.58
N TYR A 75 1.21 6.45 7.39
CA TYR A 75 -0.05 6.20 8.09
C TYR A 75 -0.22 7.27 9.17
N ARG A 76 -1.27 8.08 9.03
CA ARG A 76 -1.85 8.75 10.19
C ARG A 76 -2.84 7.79 10.80
N GLU A 77 -2.76 7.58 12.12
CA GLU A 77 -3.81 6.88 12.86
C GLU A 77 -5.11 7.65 12.62
N ASN A 78 -5.97 7.09 11.79
CA ASN A 78 -7.33 7.57 11.64
C ASN A 78 -8.23 6.36 11.46
N ASP A 79 -8.24 5.52 12.50
CA ASP A 79 -9.09 4.34 12.57
C ASP A 79 -10.57 4.73 12.41
N GLN A 80 -10.95 5.97 12.74
CA GLN A 80 -12.30 6.48 12.52
C GLN A 80 -12.70 6.46 11.04
N ASN A 81 -11.80 6.80 10.12
CA ASN A 81 -12.09 6.69 8.68
C ASN A 81 -12.28 5.23 8.25
N LEU A 82 -11.48 4.31 8.81
CA LEU A 82 -11.59 2.88 8.50
C LEU A 82 -12.93 2.33 9.00
N PHE A 83 -13.29 2.62 10.26
CA PHE A 83 -14.59 2.22 10.83
C PHE A 83 -15.74 2.81 10.04
N PHE A 84 -15.68 4.10 9.68
CA PHE A 84 -16.72 4.73 8.85
C PHE A 84 -16.92 4.01 7.51
N MET A 85 -15.83 3.64 6.82
CA MET A 85 -15.91 2.87 5.56
C MET A 85 -16.52 1.49 5.78
N VAL A 86 -16.14 0.79 6.86
CA VAL A 86 -16.67 -0.53 7.20
C VAL A 86 -18.16 -0.45 7.55
N ASP A 87 -18.56 0.52 8.38
CA ASP A 87 -19.94 0.68 8.86
C ASP A 87 -20.93 0.88 7.71
N ASN A 88 -20.52 1.65 6.69
CA ASN A 88 -21.31 1.97 5.51
C ASN A 88 -21.20 0.93 4.36
N ALA A 89 -20.36 -0.10 4.50
CA ALA A 89 -20.26 -1.17 3.50
C ALA A 89 -21.46 -2.14 3.58
N SER A 90 -21.73 -2.85 2.49
CA SER A 90 -22.74 -3.92 2.47
C SER A 90 -22.31 -5.09 3.39
N ASP A 91 -23.27 -5.87 3.90
CA ASP A 91 -22.96 -7.04 4.73
C ASP A 91 -22.06 -8.05 4.00
N ALA A 92 -22.27 -8.20 2.68
CA ALA A 92 -21.41 -9.03 1.84
C ALA A 92 -19.96 -8.50 1.81
N ASP A 93 -19.75 -7.20 1.70
CA ASP A 93 -18.40 -6.62 1.67
C ASP A 93 -17.74 -6.63 3.04
N LYS A 94 -18.51 -6.41 4.12
CA LYS A 94 -18.04 -6.61 5.51
C LYS A 94 -17.54 -8.05 5.70
N MET A 95 -18.26 -9.04 5.18
CA MET A 95 -17.85 -10.44 5.27
C MET A 95 -16.57 -10.71 4.46
N LYS A 96 -16.43 -10.14 3.26
CA LYS A 96 -15.19 -10.24 2.47
C LYS A 96 -14.00 -9.65 3.23
N ILE A 97 -14.18 -8.50 3.90
CA ILE A 97 -13.16 -7.86 4.73
C ILE A 97 -12.77 -8.78 5.90
N LEU A 98 -13.74 -9.36 6.60
CA LEU A 98 -13.48 -10.29 7.71
C LEU A 98 -12.64 -11.49 7.25
N VAL A 99 -13.07 -12.17 6.18
CA VAL A 99 -12.35 -13.32 5.59
C VAL A 99 -10.92 -12.92 5.19
N ARG A 100 -10.77 -11.74 4.58
CA ARG A 100 -9.46 -11.20 4.20
C ARG A 100 -8.54 -11.00 5.40
N LEU A 101 -9.07 -10.47 6.50
CA LEU A 101 -8.31 -10.28 7.74
C LEU A 101 -7.92 -11.63 8.37
N MET A 102 -8.82 -12.62 8.38
CA MET A 102 -8.50 -13.98 8.85
C MET A 102 -7.34 -14.59 8.06
N VAL A 103 -7.38 -14.52 6.73
CA VAL A 103 -6.28 -14.98 5.87
C VAL A 103 -5.00 -14.21 6.18
N TYR A 104 -5.06 -12.88 6.31
CA TYR A 104 -3.89 -12.06 6.63
C TYR A 104 -3.21 -12.45 7.96
N PHE A 105 -3.99 -12.69 9.02
CA PHE A 105 -3.43 -13.00 10.34
C PHE A 105 -2.84 -14.40 10.43
N VAL A 106 -3.27 -15.33 9.58
CA VAL A 106 -2.83 -16.74 9.61
C VAL A 106 -1.76 -17.04 8.56
N ALA A 107 -1.82 -16.45 7.37
CA ALA A 107 -1.03 -16.85 6.21
C ALA A 107 0.34 -16.13 6.08
N ASP A 108 0.94 -15.75 7.21
CA ASP A 108 2.17 -14.96 7.34
C ASP A 108 1.96 -13.46 7.02
N LYS A 109 2.17 -12.58 8.01
CA LYS A 109 1.81 -11.15 8.00
C LYS A 109 2.64 -10.33 7.00
N LYS A 110 2.47 -10.55 5.70
CA LYS A 110 3.17 -9.79 4.65
C LYS A 110 2.48 -8.46 4.44
N LYS A 111 3.25 -7.36 4.48
CA LYS A 111 2.75 -6.03 4.05
C LYS A 111 2.38 -6.12 2.58
N THR A 112 1.13 -5.83 2.24
CA THR A 112 0.66 -5.86 0.86
C THR A 112 1.03 -4.56 0.15
N TYR A 113 1.85 -4.67 -0.89
CA TYR A 113 2.15 -3.56 -1.81
C TYR A 113 2.14 -4.03 -3.28
N GLY A 114 1.48 -5.14 -3.61
CA GLY A 114 1.34 -5.68 -4.97
C GLY A 114 -0.10 -5.67 -5.47
N GLN A 115 -0.32 -6.09 -6.73
CA GLN A 115 -1.65 -6.18 -7.37
C GLN A 115 -2.68 -6.78 -6.41
N GLU A 116 -3.87 -6.17 -6.34
CA GLU A 116 -5.01 -6.68 -5.55
C GLU A 116 -5.05 -8.20 -5.57
N LEU A 117 -4.79 -8.84 -4.43
CA LEU A 117 -5.33 -10.17 -4.21
C LEU A 117 -6.85 -9.97 -4.23
N GLY A 118 -7.48 -10.39 -5.32
CA GLY A 118 -8.91 -10.22 -5.48
C GLY A 118 -9.68 -11.05 -4.45
N TRP A 119 -11.00 -10.91 -4.47
CA TRP A 119 -11.86 -11.78 -3.68
C TRP A 119 -11.58 -13.27 -3.96
N LYS A 120 -11.30 -13.62 -5.23
CA LYS A 120 -10.97 -14.99 -5.64
C LYS A 120 -9.73 -15.52 -4.92
N ASP A 121 -8.60 -14.80 -4.98
CA ASP A 121 -7.36 -15.24 -4.33
C ASP A 121 -7.52 -15.36 -2.82
N THR A 122 -8.32 -14.45 -2.24
CA THR A 122 -8.65 -14.47 -0.81
C THR A 122 -9.49 -15.69 -0.45
N ALA A 123 -10.51 -16.00 -1.25
CA ALA A 123 -11.39 -17.15 -1.04
C ALA A 123 -10.64 -18.48 -1.25
N ASP A 124 -9.79 -18.58 -2.27
CA ASP A 124 -8.97 -19.75 -2.55
C ASP A 124 -8.01 -20.03 -1.38
N ARG A 125 -7.37 -18.98 -0.85
CA ARG A 125 -6.46 -19.10 0.30
C ARG A 125 -7.18 -19.37 1.61
N PHE A 126 -8.38 -18.82 1.80
CA PHE A 126 -9.24 -19.20 2.92
C PHE A 126 -9.59 -20.68 2.83
N LYS A 127 -9.94 -21.17 1.63
CA LYS A 127 -10.28 -22.57 1.41
C LYS A 127 -9.12 -23.52 1.72
N GLU A 128 -7.91 -23.14 1.34
CA GLU A 128 -6.69 -23.89 1.67
C GLU A 128 -6.45 -23.97 3.19
N LEU A 129 -6.69 -22.88 3.92
CA LEU A 129 -6.37 -22.78 5.35
C LEU A 129 -7.47 -23.32 6.26
N PHE A 130 -8.74 -23.17 5.87
CA PHE A 130 -9.90 -23.38 6.74
C PHE A 130 -10.98 -24.29 6.14
N GLY A 131 -10.86 -24.69 4.87
CA GLY A 131 -11.90 -25.44 4.15
C GLY A 131 -12.96 -24.53 3.52
N ASN A 132 -14.08 -25.11 3.05
CA ASN A 132 -15.11 -24.33 2.36
C ASN A 132 -15.68 -23.23 3.27
N LEU A 133 -16.00 -22.06 2.69
CA LEU A 133 -16.75 -21.04 3.38
C LEU A 133 -18.10 -21.64 3.84
N PRO A 134 -18.54 -21.36 5.07
CA PRO A 134 -19.89 -21.74 5.48
C PRO A 134 -20.91 -21.08 4.55
N GLU A 135 -21.90 -21.88 4.12
CA GLU A 135 -23.01 -21.43 3.27
C GLU A 135 -23.88 -20.38 3.96
#